data_AF-A0A8J4XVA1-F1
#
_entry.id   AF-A0A8J4XVA1-F1
#
_cell.length_a   1.000
_cell.length_b   1.000
_cell.length_c   1.000
_cell.angle_alpha   90.00
_cell.angle_beta   90.00
_cell.angle_gamma   90.00
#
_symmetry.space_group_name_H-M   'P 1'
#
loop_
_entity.id
_entity.type
_entity.pdbx_description
1 polymer ?
#
loop_
_entity_poly.entity_id
_entity_poly.type
_entity_poly.pdbx_seq_one_letter_code
_entity_poly.pdbx_strand_id
1 'polypeptide(L)'
;MDDQCFFDCGNNSSRLINCGSVRIETVRKCSIRRGDGLANKLVPGVETIRCHKSCDFTYTSEHHIQRYLFRQQATSTEEVPLKKSRRSGDTFIFREHCLFYGEICLPADPRNPSRWRTVIQCRTVDSFKQNILHKCDLRNDQLADNVRVRVNGALSDLHAADAQYHEDCYKTFTNLSW
;
A
#
# COMPACT_ATOMS: atom_id res chain seq x y z
N MET A 1 4.63 31.59 11.77
CA MET A 1 5.07 30.20 12.01
C MET A 1 3.84 29.41 12.39
N ASP A 2 3.78 28.12 12.08
CA ASP A 2 2.71 27.15 12.46
C ASP A 2 1.73 26.67 11.38
N ASP A 3 2.09 26.65 10.09
CA ASP A 3 1.37 25.86 9.05
C ASP A 3 1.75 24.38 9.00
N GLN A 4 2.06 23.82 10.17
CA GLN A 4 2.43 22.41 10.30
C GLN A 4 1.32 21.61 10.96
N CYS A 5 1.04 20.44 10.39
CA CYS A 5 0.11 19.49 10.99
C CYS A 5 0.69 18.96 12.31
N PHE A 6 -0.13 18.91 13.36
CA PHE A 6 0.25 18.37 14.67
C PHE A 6 0.84 16.94 14.64
N PHE A 7 0.47 16.15 13.63
CA PHE A 7 0.98 14.78 13.43
C PHE A 7 2.25 14.71 12.56
N ASP A 8 2.85 15.84 12.20
CA ASP A 8 4.10 15.94 11.44
C ASP A 8 4.11 15.11 10.14
N CYS A 9 2.98 15.07 9.44
CA CYS A 9 2.75 14.15 8.33
C CYS A 9 3.45 14.50 7.00
N GLY A 10 4.25 15.56 6.95
CA GLY A 10 4.96 16.04 5.74
C GLY A 10 4.09 16.57 4.59
N ASN A 11 2.77 16.36 4.65
CA ASN A 11 1.81 16.91 3.70
C ASN A 11 1.55 18.39 3.99
N ASN A 12 1.99 19.29 3.10
CA ASN A 12 1.74 20.73 3.21
C ASN A 12 0.66 21.23 2.22
N SER A 13 0.10 20.35 1.39
CA SER A 13 -0.86 20.74 0.34
C SER A 13 -2.32 20.72 0.80
N SER A 14 -2.60 20.01 1.91
CA SER A 14 -3.96 19.82 2.43
C SER A 14 -4.34 20.87 3.47
N ARG A 15 -5.61 21.27 3.51
CA ARG A 15 -6.09 22.27 4.47
C ARG A 15 -6.10 21.72 5.90
N LEU A 16 -5.49 22.45 6.83
CA LEU A 16 -5.53 22.16 8.27
C LEU A 16 -6.90 22.51 8.87
N ILE A 17 -7.33 21.73 9.85
CA ILE A 17 -8.52 21.96 10.66
C ILE A 17 -8.14 22.15 12.12
N ASN A 18 -8.90 22.95 12.85
CA ASN A 18 -8.76 23.11 14.30
C ASN A 18 -9.59 22.03 15.01
N CYS A 19 -8.93 21.26 15.86
CA CYS A 19 -9.54 20.24 16.70
C CYS A 19 -9.57 20.73 18.15
N GLY A 20 -10.77 20.82 18.74
CA GLY A 20 -10.96 21.29 20.11
C GLY A 20 -10.71 20.21 21.17
N SER A 21 -10.96 20.59 22.43
CA SER A 21 -10.69 19.81 23.66
C SER A 21 -11.17 18.35 23.62
N VAL A 22 -12.39 18.08 23.13
CA VAL A 22 -12.95 16.72 23.03
C VAL A 22 -12.09 15.83 22.13
N ARG A 23 -11.63 16.39 21.00
CA ARG A 23 -10.80 15.65 20.04
C ARG A 23 -9.38 15.50 20.55
N ILE A 24 -8.84 16.52 21.20
CA ILE A 24 -7.55 16.47 21.90
C ILE A 24 -7.52 15.33 22.91
N GLU A 25 -8.57 15.16 23.72
CA GLU A 25 -8.65 14.05 24.68
C GLU A 25 -8.67 12.70 23.98
N THR A 26 -9.34 12.61 22.83
CA THR A 26 -9.33 11.39 21.99
C THR A 26 -7.92 11.09 21.47
N VAL A 27 -7.21 12.10 20.96
CA VAL A 27 -5.83 11.98 20.48
C VAL A 27 -4.89 11.59 21.62
N ARG A 28 -5.05 12.17 22.82
CA ARG A 28 -4.29 11.80 24.02
C ARG A 28 -4.47 10.33 24.37
N LYS A 29 -5.71 9.83 24.44
CA LYS A 29 -6.01 8.41 24.67
C LYS A 29 -5.39 7.51 23.60
N CYS A 30 -5.48 7.90 22.33
CA CYS A 30 -4.90 7.14 21.22
C CYS A 30 -3.36 7.11 21.27
N SER A 31 -2.72 8.22 21.66
CA SER A 31 -1.28 8.28 21.84
C SER A 31 -0.78 7.41 22.98
N ILE A 32 -1.48 7.42 24.13
CA ILE A 32 -1.17 6.52 25.26
C ILE A 32 -1.27 5.06 24.80
N ARG A 33 -2.31 4.72 24.03
CA ARG A 33 -2.47 3.36 23.48
C ARG A 33 -1.35 2.99 22.51
N ARG A 34 -0.87 3.94 21.70
CA ARG A 34 0.23 3.73 20.75
C ARG A 34 1.60 3.69 21.45
N GLY A 35 1.76 4.36 22.59
CA GLY A 35 3.06 4.53 23.24
C GLY A 35 4.03 5.39 22.44
N ASP A 36 3.53 6.31 21.61
CA ASP A 36 4.34 7.12 20.67
C ASP A 36 4.80 8.46 21.26
N GLY A 37 4.44 8.76 22.50
CA GLY A 37 4.86 9.99 23.20
C GLY A 37 4.16 11.27 22.72
N LEU A 38 3.23 11.20 21.76
CA LEU A 38 2.51 12.37 21.24
C LEU A 38 1.65 13.06 22.32
N ALA A 39 1.16 12.31 23.31
CA ALA A 39 0.44 12.81 24.48
C ALA A 39 1.25 13.83 25.28
N ASN A 40 2.59 13.73 25.26
CA ASN A 40 3.46 14.68 25.95
C ASN A 40 3.43 16.07 25.32
N LYS A 41 3.07 16.17 24.02
CA LYS A 41 2.85 17.45 23.33
C LYS A 41 1.49 18.08 23.69
N LEU A 42 0.57 17.32 24.30
CA LEU A 42 -0.77 17.76 24.71
C LEU A 42 -0.79 18.15 26.20
N VAL A 43 0.06 19.10 26.59
CA VAL A 43 0.15 19.61 27.96
C VAL A 43 -1.16 20.29 28.43
N PRO A 44 -1.44 20.36 29.74
CA PRO A 44 -2.56 21.13 30.26
C PRO A 44 -2.50 22.59 29.76
N GLY A 45 -3.61 23.09 29.20
CA GLY A 45 -3.70 24.44 28.61
C GLY A 45 -3.76 24.47 27.08
N VAL A 46 -3.52 23.36 26.38
CA VAL A 46 -3.76 23.29 24.92
C VAL A 46 -5.26 23.14 24.65
N GLU A 47 -5.90 24.23 24.20
CA GLU A 47 -7.34 24.24 23.89
C GLU A 47 -7.66 23.73 22.48
N THR A 48 -6.75 23.92 21.54
CA THR A 48 -6.91 23.49 20.14
C THR A 48 -5.61 22.95 19.56
N ILE A 49 -5.71 21.95 18.69
CA ILE A 49 -4.60 21.49 17.83
C ILE A 49 -4.98 21.66 16.36
N ARG A 50 -4.00 21.97 15.50
CA ARG A 50 -4.22 22.06 14.06
C ARG A 50 -3.69 20.82 13.37
N CYS A 51 -4.53 20.14 12.59
CA CYS A 51 -4.13 18.93 11.88
C CYS A 51 -4.96 18.74 10.62
N HIS A 52 -4.53 17.86 9.71
CA HIS A 52 -5.41 17.47 8.60
C HIS A 52 -6.50 16.54 9.11
N LYS A 53 -7.70 16.67 8.54
CA LYS A 53 -8.83 15.77 8.80
C LYS A 53 -8.46 14.30 8.58
N SER A 54 -7.67 14.02 7.54
CA SER A 54 -7.18 12.69 7.22
C SER A 54 -6.18 12.17 8.26
N CYS A 55 -5.28 13.01 8.76
CA CYS A 55 -4.33 12.65 9.81
C CYS A 55 -5.05 12.31 11.11
N ASP A 56 -5.98 13.16 11.54
CA ASP A 56 -6.78 12.93 12.74
C ASP A 56 -7.63 11.64 12.63
N PHE A 57 -8.30 11.42 11.50
CA PHE A 57 -9.04 10.19 11.24
C PHE A 57 -8.13 8.95 11.30
N THR A 58 -7.00 8.99 10.59
CA THR A 58 -6.02 7.89 10.54
C THR A 58 -5.43 7.60 11.92
N TYR A 59 -5.16 8.65 12.70
CA TYR A 59 -4.51 8.53 14.00
C TYR A 59 -5.45 7.96 15.06
N THR A 60 -6.71 8.40 15.06
CA THR A 60 -7.72 8.01 16.05
C THR A 60 -8.52 6.76 15.68
N SER A 61 -8.42 6.28 14.44
CA SER A 61 -9.11 5.08 13.97
C SER A 61 -8.63 3.82 14.69
N GLU A 62 -9.58 3.06 15.27
CA GLU A 62 -9.33 1.79 15.96
C GLU A 62 -8.58 0.79 15.07
N HIS A 63 -9.01 0.65 13.81
CA HIS A 63 -8.36 -0.22 12.82
C HIS A 63 -6.88 0.14 12.62
N HIS A 64 -6.58 1.44 12.59
CA HIS A 64 -5.22 1.94 12.37
C HIS A 64 -4.36 1.83 13.64
N ILE A 65 -4.97 1.95 14.83
CA ILE A 65 -4.30 1.73 16.12
C ILE A 65 -3.91 0.24 16.23
N GLN A 66 -4.84 -0.68 15.99
CA GLN A 66 -4.57 -2.12 16.03
C GLN A 66 -3.46 -2.52 15.05
N ARG A 67 -3.49 -1.99 13.82
CA ARG A 67 -2.45 -2.24 12.82
C ARG A 67 -1.07 -1.71 13.25
N TYR A 68 -1.03 -0.55 13.93
CA TYR A 68 0.21 0.01 14.46
C TYR A 68 0.78 -0.86 15.57
N LEU A 69 -0.05 -1.30 16.52
CA LEU A 69 0.37 -2.17 17.62
C LEU A 69 0.86 -3.54 17.12
N PHE A 70 0.18 -4.12 16.13
CA PHE A 70 0.62 -5.37 15.53
C PHE A 70 2.02 -5.26 14.88
N ARG A 71 2.31 -4.12 14.23
CA ARG A 71 3.64 -3.86 13.65
C ARG A 71 4.72 -3.71 14.71
N GLN A 72 4.43 -3.00 15.81
CA GLN A 72 5.34 -2.83 16.95
C GLN A 72 5.68 -4.18 17.61
N GLN A 73 4.70 -5.09 17.73
CA GLN A 73 4.94 -6.42 18.28
C GLN A 73 5.75 -7.32 17.33
N ALA A 74 5.48 -7.23 16.01
CA ALA A 74 6.21 -8.00 15.00
C ALA A 74 7.70 -7.62 14.89
N THR A 75 8.09 -6.41 15.32
CA THR A 75 9.49 -5.98 15.37
C THR A 75 10.26 -6.51 16.59
N SER A 76 9.59 -7.12 17.58
CA SER A 76 10.21 -7.58 18.84
C SER A 76 10.31 -9.10 18.98
N THR A 77 9.91 -9.86 17.96
CA THR A 77 10.01 -11.33 17.97
C THR A 77 10.71 -11.77 16.70
N GLU A 78 11.73 -12.63 16.85
CA GLU A 78 12.49 -13.27 15.79
C GLU A 78 11.63 -13.66 14.57
N GLU A 79 12.25 -13.59 13.39
CA GLU A 79 11.70 -13.88 12.06
C GLU A 79 10.73 -15.08 12.03
N VAL A 80 9.45 -14.83 12.35
CA VAL A 80 8.38 -15.75 12.01
C VAL A 80 8.05 -15.51 10.54
N PRO A 81 8.01 -16.55 9.68
CA PRO A 81 7.63 -16.39 8.29
C PRO A 81 6.29 -15.66 8.22
N LEU A 82 6.28 -14.52 7.52
CA LEU A 82 5.09 -13.72 7.26
C LEU A 82 3.95 -14.66 6.83
N LYS A 83 3.03 -14.96 7.75
CA LYS A 83 1.75 -15.56 7.38
C LYS A 83 1.09 -14.53 6.47
N LYS A 84 1.17 -14.78 5.16
CA LYS A 84 0.57 -13.97 4.11
C LYS A 84 -0.87 -13.68 4.55
N SER A 85 -1.09 -12.41 4.88
CA SER A 85 -2.36 -11.87 5.30
C SER A 85 -3.44 -12.31 4.30
N ARG A 86 -4.38 -13.16 4.73
CA ARG A 86 -5.65 -13.46 4.03
C ARG A 86 -6.58 -12.24 4.09
N ARG A 87 -6.09 -11.06 3.67
CA ARG A 87 -6.93 -9.86 3.61
C ARG A 87 -7.84 -9.99 2.39
N SER A 88 -9.13 -9.87 2.64
CA SER A 88 -10.22 -9.66 1.71
C SER A 88 -10.08 -8.33 0.95
N GLY A 89 -9.05 -8.22 0.12
CA GLY A 89 -9.04 -7.32 -1.04
C GLY A 89 -9.03 -8.22 -2.27
N ASP A 90 -9.81 -7.87 -3.30
CA ASP A 90 -10.00 -8.64 -4.54
C ASP A 90 -8.98 -9.76 -4.74
N THR A 91 -9.45 -11.00 -4.60
CA THR A 91 -8.61 -12.17 -4.77
C THR A 91 -7.90 -12.02 -6.10
N PHE A 92 -6.56 -11.91 -6.10
CA PHE A 92 -5.84 -11.74 -7.37
C PHE A 92 -6.00 -13.04 -8.18
N ILE A 93 -6.76 -12.97 -9.26
CA ILE A 93 -6.96 -14.07 -10.19
C ILE A 93 -5.97 -13.89 -11.36
N PHE A 94 -4.99 -14.81 -11.48
CA PHE A 94 -3.96 -14.75 -12.52
C PHE A 94 -4.50 -14.65 -13.95
N ARG A 95 -5.57 -15.40 -14.24
CA ARG A 95 -6.23 -15.42 -15.57
C ARG A 95 -7.10 -14.20 -15.89
N GLU A 96 -7.30 -13.28 -14.93
CA GLU A 96 -8.22 -12.13 -15.07
C GLU A 96 -7.53 -10.80 -14.79
N HIS A 97 -6.56 -10.77 -13.87
CA HIS A 97 -5.87 -9.56 -13.46
C HIS A 97 -4.47 -9.46 -14.06
N CYS A 98 -4.08 -8.23 -14.40
CA CYS A 98 -2.74 -7.90 -14.85
C CYS A 98 -1.72 -8.17 -13.75
N LEU A 99 -0.69 -8.97 -14.05
CA LEU A 99 0.38 -9.33 -13.13
C LEU A 99 1.05 -8.12 -12.45
N PHE A 100 1.21 -7.01 -13.19
CA PHE A 100 1.94 -5.83 -12.72
C PHE A 100 1.10 -4.91 -11.84
N TYR A 101 -0.09 -4.51 -12.29
CA TYR A 101 -0.90 -3.51 -11.59
C TYR A 101 -2.14 -4.07 -10.89
N GLY A 102 -2.54 -5.32 -11.19
CA GLY A 102 -3.72 -5.96 -10.60
C GLY A 102 -5.05 -5.53 -11.19
N GLU A 103 -5.03 -4.67 -12.21
CA GLU A 103 -6.22 -4.24 -12.95
C GLU A 103 -6.77 -5.40 -13.79
N ILE A 104 -8.10 -5.45 -13.97
CA ILE A 104 -8.75 -6.45 -14.82
C ILE A 104 -8.29 -6.28 -16.27
N CYS A 105 -7.81 -7.37 -16.86
CA CYS A 105 -7.53 -7.48 -18.28
C CYS A 105 -8.85 -7.69 -19.02
N LEU A 106 -9.42 -6.59 -19.52
CA LEU A 106 -10.66 -6.64 -20.28
C LEU A 106 -10.43 -7.28 -21.66
N PRO A 107 -11.38 -8.09 -22.16
CA PRO A 107 -11.36 -8.57 -23.53
C PRO A 107 -11.51 -7.39 -24.51
N ALA A 108 -11.13 -7.62 -25.77
CA ALA A 108 -11.30 -6.63 -26.83
C ALA A 108 -12.78 -6.23 -26.98
N ASP A 109 -13.10 -4.97 -26.70
CA ASP A 109 -14.42 -4.39 -26.93
C ASP A 109 -14.37 -3.51 -28.20
N PRO A 110 -14.94 -3.97 -29.34
CA PRO A 110 -14.96 -3.20 -30.58
C PRO A 110 -15.76 -1.89 -30.48
N ARG A 111 -16.58 -1.70 -29.44
CA ARG A 111 -17.34 -0.47 -29.21
C ARG A 111 -16.53 0.61 -28.51
N ASN A 112 -15.47 0.23 -27.77
CA ASN A 112 -14.62 1.16 -27.01
C ASN A 112 -13.13 0.84 -27.21
N PRO A 113 -12.59 1.02 -28.43
CA PRO A 113 -11.21 0.64 -28.74
C PRO A 113 -10.17 1.41 -27.91
N SER A 114 -10.49 2.61 -27.42
CA SER A 114 -9.61 3.40 -26.54
C SER A 114 -9.44 2.81 -25.13
N ARG A 115 -10.37 1.96 -24.68
CA ARG A 115 -10.28 1.25 -23.40
C ARG A 115 -9.54 -0.08 -23.52
N TRP A 116 -9.33 -0.56 -24.74
CA TRP A 116 -8.66 -1.82 -24.98
C TRP A 116 -7.15 -1.65 -24.84
N ARG A 117 -6.56 -2.43 -23.94
CA ARG A 117 -5.11 -2.54 -23.77
C ARG A 117 -4.70 -3.92 -24.24
N THR A 118 -3.59 -4.02 -24.95
CA THR A 118 -3.05 -5.29 -25.40
C THR A 118 -2.75 -6.17 -24.19
N VAL A 119 -3.41 -7.33 -24.08
CA VAL A 119 -3.17 -8.32 -23.03
C VAL A 119 -2.25 -9.41 -23.57
N ILE A 120 -1.22 -9.75 -22.80
CA ILE A 120 -0.25 -10.81 -23.11
C ILE A 120 -0.32 -11.88 -22.04
N GLN A 121 -0.41 -13.15 -22.46
CA GLN A 121 -0.28 -14.29 -21.56
C GLN A 121 1.20 -14.57 -21.25
N CYS A 122 1.49 -14.83 -19.98
CA CYS A 122 2.78 -15.31 -19.54
C CYS A 122 3.04 -16.68 -20.16
N ARG A 123 4.06 -16.77 -21.00
CA ARG A 123 4.53 -18.03 -21.57
C ARG A 123 5.65 -18.58 -20.71
N THR A 124 5.84 -19.90 -20.75
CA THR A 124 7.02 -20.57 -20.21
C THR A 124 8.24 -20.12 -20.99
N VAL A 125 8.87 -19.06 -20.50
CA VAL A 125 10.24 -18.71 -20.83
C VAL A 125 11.00 -18.86 -19.52
N ASP A 126 12.01 -19.73 -19.50
CA ASP A 126 12.71 -20.15 -18.28
C ASP A 126 13.24 -18.97 -17.44
N SER A 127 13.43 -17.80 -18.07
CA SER A 127 13.92 -16.58 -17.44
C SER A 127 12.86 -15.52 -17.09
N PHE A 128 11.59 -15.65 -17.52
CA PHE A 128 10.61 -14.55 -17.37
C PHE A 128 10.34 -14.21 -15.90
N LYS A 129 10.12 -15.23 -15.07
CA LYS A 129 9.91 -15.08 -13.62
C LYS A 129 11.12 -14.41 -12.95
N GLN A 130 12.33 -14.89 -13.27
CA GLN A 130 13.57 -14.37 -12.69
C GLN A 130 13.83 -12.92 -13.11
N ASN A 131 13.57 -12.59 -14.38
CA ASN A 131 13.70 -11.23 -14.88
C ASN A 131 12.76 -10.26 -14.15
N ILE A 132 11.51 -10.65 -13.89
CA ILE A 132 10.57 -9.82 -13.12
C ILE A 132 11.06 -9.65 -11.68
N LEU A 133 11.49 -10.72 -11.02
CA LEU A 133 12.00 -10.65 -9.64
C LEU A 133 13.24 -9.75 -9.53
N HIS A 134 14.19 -9.89 -10.47
CA HIS A 134 15.35 -9.01 -10.55
C HIS A 134 14.95 -7.54 -10.75
N LYS A 135 13.94 -7.27 -11.59
CA LYS A 135 13.39 -5.90 -11.74
C LYS A 135 12.71 -5.41 -10.47
N CYS A 136 12.08 -6.29 -9.68
CA CYS A 136 11.56 -5.93 -8.38
C CYS A 136 12.68 -5.52 -7.42
N ASP A 137 13.82 -6.22 -7.45
CA ASP A 137 15.00 -5.86 -6.63
C ASP A 137 15.56 -4.49 -7.02
N LEU A 138 15.66 -4.19 -8.33
CA LEU A 138 16.17 -2.91 -8.82
C LEU A 138 15.24 -1.72 -8.50
N ARG A 139 13.91 -1.91 -8.57
CA ARG A 139 12.94 -0.83 -8.42
C ARG A 139 12.65 -0.47 -6.96
N ASN A 140 12.65 -1.47 -6.06
CA ASN A 140 12.52 -1.32 -4.61
C ASN A 140 11.39 -0.36 -4.14
N ASP A 141 10.21 -0.45 -4.76
CA ASP A 141 9.04 0.34 -4.41
C ASP A 141 7.81 -0.53 -4.11
N GLN A 142 6.70 0.11 -3.70
CA GLN A 142 5.48 -0.62 -3.37
C GLN A 142 4.92 -1.43 -4.54
N LEU A 143 5.12 -0.97 -5.78
CA LEU A 143 4.72 -1.71 -6.97
C LEU A 143 5.54 -2.99 -7.11
N ALA A 144 6.87 -2.91 -6.94
CA ALA A 144 7.77 -4.06 -6.94
C ALA A 144 7.41 -5.08 -5.87
N ASP A 145 7.06 -4.64 -4.65
CA ASP A 145 6.61 -5.54 -3.58
C ASP A 145 5.33 -6.29 -3.96
N ASN A 146 4.34 -5.59 -4.51
CA ASN A 146 3.09 -6.20 -4.95
C ASN A 146 3.30 -7.22 -6.07
N VAL A 147 4.14 -6.89 -7.05
CA VAL A 147 4.49 -7.79 -8.16
C VAL A 147 5.25 -9.00 -7.65
N ARG A 148 6.23 -8.82 -6.76
CA ARG A 148 6.98 -9.92 -6.12
C ARG A 148 6.06 -10.88 -5.39
N VAL A 149 5.07 -10.37 -4.63
CA VAL A 149 4.09 -11.19 -3.92
C VAL A 149 3.25 -12.03 -4.89
N ARG A 150 2.80 -11.46 -6.01
CA ARG A 150 2.02 -12.18 -7.04
C ARG A 150 2.86 -13.23 -7.74
N VAL A 151 4.08 -12.87 -8.18
CA VAL A 151 5.00 -13.76 -8.89
C VAL A 151 5.43 -14.95 -8.02
N ASN A 152 5.72 -14.72 -6.74
CA ASN A 152 6.01 -15.78 -5.77
C ASN A 152 4.75 -16.47 -5.23
N GLY A 153 3.57 -15.96 -5.55
CA GLY A 153 2.28 -16.56 -5.19
C GLY A 153 1.81 -17.63 -6.18
N ALA A 154 2.38 -17.68 -7.38
CA ALA A 154 2.10 -18.75 -8.35
C ALA A 154 2.67 -20.08 -7.84
N LEU A 155 1.81 -21.11 -7.72
CA LEU A 155 2.13 -22.40 -7.10
C LEU A 155 3.19 -23.23 -7.87
N SER A 156 3.24 -23.10 -9.19
CA SER A 156 4.19 -23.78 -10.07
C SER A 156 5.01 -22.77 -10.87
N ASP A 157 4.45 -22.29 -11.98
CA ASP A 157 4.99 -21.22 -12.80
C ASP A 157 3.86 -20.26 -13.22
N LEU A 158 4.25 -19.12 -13.82
CA LEU A 158 3.28 -18.12 -14.28
C LEU A 158 2.43 -18.63 -15.45
N HIS A 159 2.94 -19.57 -16.23
CA HIS A 159 2.27 -20.10 -17.40
C HIS A 159 1.10 -21.03 -17.01
N ALA A 160 1.34 -21.97 -16.11
CA ALA A 160 0.36 -22.90 -15.56
C ALA A 160 -0.71 -22.21 -14.71
N ALA A 161 -0.45 -20.98 -14.23
CA ALA A 161 -1.43 -20.14 -13.57
C ALA A 161 -2.30 -19.34 -14.57
N ASP A 162 -2.10 -19.49 -15.88
CA ASP A 162 -2.69 -18.65 -16.93
C ASP A 162 -2.47 -17.16 -16.68
N ALA A 163 -1.32 -16.80 -16.10
CA ALA A 163 -1.05 -15.42 -15.73
C ALA A 163 -1.01 -14.53 -16.97
N GLN A 164 -1.56 -13.32 -16.87
CA GLN A 164 -1.56 -12.36 -17.97
C GLN A 164 -1.22 -10.95 -17.50
N TYR A 165 -0.91 -10.07 -18.44
CA TYR A 165 -0.57 -8.68 -18.17
C TYR A 165 -0.88 -7.77 -19.36
N HIS A 166 -1.09 -6.48 -19.09
CA HIS A 166 -1.13 -5.49 -20.16
C HIS A 166 0.29 -5.21 -20.67
N GLU A 167 0.48 -5.16 -21.99
CA GLU A 167 1.77 -4.92 -22.64
C GLU A 167 2.42 -3.60 -22.17
N ASP A 168 1.62 -2.54 -22.07
CA ASP A 168 2.07 -1.24 -21.58
C ASP A 168 2.41 -1.27 -20.09
N CYS A 169 1.66 -1.99 -19.25
CA CYS A 169 2.02 -2.23 -17.86
C CYS A 169 3.41 -2.89 -17.73
N TYR A 170 3.72 -3.88 -18.58
CA TYR A 170 5.04 -4.50 -18.60
C TYR A 170 6.11 -3.49 -18.97
N LYS A 171 5.92 -2.74 -20.06
CA LYS A 171 6.87 -1.69 -20.51
C LYS A 171 7.12 -0.68 -19.40
N THR A 172 6.07 -0.14 -18.76
CA THR A 172 6.20 0.81 -17.65
C THR A 172 6.91 0.21 -16.44
N PHE A 173 6.64 -1.05 -16.12
CA PHE A 173 7.28 -1.73 -15.00
C PHE A 173 8.78 -2.00 -15.26
N THR A 174 9.14 -2.38 -16.49
CA THR A 174 10.53 -2.74 -16.85
C THR A 174 11.39 -1.56 -17.27
N ASN A 175 10.78 -0.46 -17.73
CA ASN A 175 11.49 0.75 -18.10
C ASN A 175 12.04 1.44 -16.84
N LEU A 176 13.35 1.27 -16.63
CA LEU A 176 14.17 2.30 -16.01
C LEU A 176 14.18 3.49 -16.99
N SER A 177 13.66 4.64 -16.56
CA SER A 177 14.06 5.92 -17.16
C SER A 177 15.59 6.02 -17.04
N TRP A 178 16.26 6.14 -18.18
CA TRP A 178 17.66 6.60 -18.23
C TRP A 178 17.74 8.03 -17.72
#